data_AF-A0A0K8MJ58-F1
#
_entry.id   AF-A0A0K8MJ58-F1
#
_cell.length_a   1.000
_cell.length_b   1.000
_cell.length_c   1.000
_cell.angle_alpha   90.00
_cell.angle_beta   90.00
_cell.angle_gamma   90.00
#
_symmetry.space_group_name_H-M   'P 1'
#
loop_
_entity.id
_entity.type
_entity.pdbx_description
1 polymer ?
#
loop_
_entity_poly.entity_id
_entity_poly.type
_entity_poly.pdbx_seq_one_letter_code
_entity_poly.pdbx_strand_id
1 'polypeptide(L)'
;MVKKVILIITSILAVGLLLDAAYSLGKNHHSHPNKEANQNTLSSQFSHTNDNSQTSSSNSDASATTFNALPQKIQLALLAYQELPSDYGTGRKSTYNVYMGDKDKIVINNTSASPGAGDAVAHSVLFTDNHNGTFTVSGIQSTGESAAAETAANSYWSAYKTKTAQQMLDDYQQHKVEINFVSGEMDLSKSNQAYPYLPTSQTSMPN
;
A
#
# COMPACT_ATOMS: atom_id res chain seq x y z
N MET A 1 -17.19 -50.89 -10.40
CA MET A 1 -16.50 -49.62 -10.74
C MET A 1 -17.26 -48.48 -10.07
N VAL A 2 -16.71 -47.88 -9.02
CA VAL A 2 -17.40 -46.84 -8.24
C VAL A 2 -16.78 -45.49 -8.56
N LYS A 3 -17.55 -44.58 -9.17
CA LYS A 3 -17.18 -43.19 -9.41
C LYS A 3 -17.20 -42.44 -8.07
N LYS A 4 -16.06 -41.89 -7.65
CA LYS A 4 -16.00 -40.91 -6.55
C LYS A 4 -16.15 -39.51 -7.14
N VAL A 5 -17.28 -38.87 -6.84
CA VAL A 5 -17.51 -37.44 -7.03
C VAL A 5 -17.01 -36.76 -5.76
N ILE A 6 -16.03 -35.85 -5.88
CA ILE A 6 -15.59 -35.00 -4.78
C ILE A 6 -16.33 -33.67 -4.92
N LEU A 7 -17.21 -33.40 -3.96
CA LEU A 7 -17.94 -32.16 -3.77
C LEU A 7 -17.07 -31.27 -2.87
N ILE A 8 -16.56 -30.15 -3.40
CA ILE A 8 -15.84 -29.16 -2.58
C ILE A 8 -16.86 -28.10 -2.15
N ILE A 9 -17.19 -28.10 -0.86
CA ILE A 9 -18.03 -27.12 -0.20
C ILE A 9 -17.13 -25.92 0.15
N THR A 10 -17.36 -24.78 -0.48
CA THR A 10 -16.75 -23.50 -0.09
C THR A 10 -17.45 -22.97 1.16
N SER A 11 -16.78 -23.04 2.30
CA SER A 11 -17.23 -22.40 3.54
C SER A 11 -16.87 -20.91 3.50
N ILE A 12 -17.89 -20.06 3.41
CA ILE A 12 -17.78 -18.62 3.67
C ILE A 12 -17.73 -18.46 5.20
N LEU A 13 -16.57 -18.10 5.74
CA LEU A 13 -16.45 -17.71 7.14
C LEU A 13 -16.71 -16.20 7.25
N ALA A 14 -17.94 -15.84 7.63
CA ALA A 14 -18.27 -14.51 8.09
C ALA A 14 -17.79 -14.36 9.54
N VAL A 15 -16.81 -13.49 9.78
CA VAL A 15 -16.45 -13.06 11.14
C VAL A 15 -16.89 -11.61 11.29
N GLY A 16 -18.01 -11.43 11.99
CA GLY A 16 -18.41 -10.14 12.55
C GLY A 16 -17.80 -9.97 13.95
N LEU A 17 -17.28 -8.77 14.22
CA LEU A 17 -16.98 -8.25 15.56
C LEU A 17 -17.35 -6.74 15.49
N LEU A 18 -18.51 -6.32 16.00
CA LEU A 18 -18.75 -5.84 17.37
C LEU A 18 -17.68 -4.84 17.86
N LEU A 19 -17.96 -3.55 17.71
CA LEU A 19 -17.34 -2.49 18.50
C LEU A 19 -18.28 -2.12 19.64
N ASP A 20 -17.78 -2.26 20.87
CA ASP A 20 -18.40 -1.74 22.07
C ASP A 20 -17.43 -0.82 22.83
N ALA A 21 -18.02 0.18 23.48
CA ALA A 21 -17.52 1.01 24.58
C ALA A 21 -16.43 2.08 24.33
N ALA A 22 -16.95 3.32 24.28
CA ALA A 22 -16.54 4.54 24.98
C ALA A 22 -15.31 4.50 25.91
N TYR A 23 -14.47 5.56 25.85
CA TYR A 23 -13.99 6.31 27.02
C TYR A 23 -13.38 7.65 26.57
N SER A 24 -13.89 8.78 27.08
CA SER A 24 -13.07 9.97 27.33
C SER A 24 -13.64 10.73 28.53
N LEU A 25 -13.03 10.48 29.69
CA LEU A 25 -13.16 11.30 30.88
C LEU A 25 -12.33 12.57 30.69
N GLY A 26 -12.93 13.69 31.08
CA GLY A 26 -12.42 15.03 30.81
C GLY A 26 -11.13 15.43 31.53
N LYS A 27 -10.62 16.58 31.10
CA LYS A 27 -9.78 17.44 31.92
C LYS A 27 -10.37 18.85 31.93
N ASN A 28 -10.63 19.29 33.15
CA ASN A 28 -11.01 20.63 33.54
C ASN A 28 -10.02 21.68 33.02
N HIS A 29 -10.52 22.76 32.44
CA HIS A 29 -9.86 24.06 32.54
C HIS A 29 -10.87 25.09 33.03
N HIS A 30 -10.66 25.51 34.27
CA HIS A 30 -11.26 26.69 34.89
C HIS A 30 -10.76 27.93 34.18
N SER A 31 -11.66 28.78 33.68
CA SER A 31 -11.42 30.22 33.49
C SER A 31 -12.77 30.91 33.50
N HIS A 32 -13.09 31.53 34.63
CA HIS A 32 -14.22 32.44 34.80
C HIS A 32 -13.78 33.90 34.59
N PRO A 33 -14.74 34.83 34.36
CA PRO A 33 -14.66 35.84 33.31
C PRO A 33 -14.39 37.26 33.84
N ASN A 34 -14.18 38.23 32.94
CA ASN A 34 -14.47 39.63 33.24
C ASN A 34 -15.08 40.36 32.04
N LYS A 35 -15.82 41.41 32.38
CA LYS A 35 -17.02 41.97 31.76
C LYS A 35 -16.78 43.02 30.66
N GLU A 36 -17.75 43.05 29.75
CA GLU A 36 -18.47 44.19 29.13
C GLU A 36 -17.76 45.50 28.71
N ALA A 37 -18.05 45.90 27.45
CA ALA A 37 -18.69 47.17 27.04
C ALA A 37 -17.98 48.06 25.98
N ASN A 38 -18.58 48.07 24.77
CA ASN A 38 -19.13 49.23 24.04
C ASN A 38 -18.27 50.15 23.10
N GLN A 39 -18.69 50.13 21.82
CA GLN A 39 -18.79 51.17 20.76
C GLN A 39 -17.60 51.61 19.87
N ASN A 40 -17.79 51.29 18.58
CA ASN A 40 -17.67 52.10 17.35
C ASN A 40 -16.51 53.09 17.16
N THR A 41 -15.71 52.85 16.11
CA THR A 41 -15.44 53.89 15.08
C THR A 41 -15.05 53.24 13.75
N LEU A 42 -15.61 53.76 12.65
CA LEU A 42 -15.44 53.32 11.27
C LEU A 42 -14.13 53.83 10.63
N SER A 43 -13.75 53.14 9.54
CA SER A 43 -12.96 53.55 8.36
C SER A 43 -11.43 53.57 8.43
N SER A 44 -10.80 52.63 7.70
CA SER A 44 -10.00 52.95 6.50
C SER A 44 -9.53 51.68 5.77
N GLN A 45 -9.19 51.90 4.51
CA GLN A 45 -9.05 50.99 3.38
C GLN A 45 -7.71 50.22 3.30
N PHE A 46 -7.82 49.06 2.65
CA PHE A 46 -6.84 48.37 1.79
C PHE A 46 -5.66 47.55 2.37
N SER A 47 -5.70 46.26 1.99
CA SER A 47 -4.59 45.41 1.54
C SER A 47 -3.67 44.78 2.58
N HIS A 48 -4.05 43.58 3.05
CA HIS A 48 -3.09 42.52 3.31
C HIS A 48 -3.60 41.20 2.74
N THR A 49 -2.79 40.63 1.87
CA THR A 49 -2.85 39.29 1.28
C THR A 49 -3.08 38.23 2.36
N ASN A 50 -4.24 37.58 2.33
CA ASN A 50 -4.44 36.30 3.01
C ASN A 50 -3.84 35.21 2.13
N ASP A 51 -2.53 35.01 2.24
CA ASP A 51 -1.92 33.70 2.04
C ASP A 51 -2.45 32.78 3.15
N ASN A 52 -3.58 32.13 2.87
CA ASN A 52 -4.01 30.95 3.63
C ASN A 52 -3.65 29.72 2.80
N SER A 53 -2.35 29.54 2.55
CA SER A 53 -1.79 28.23 2.25
C SER A 53 -1.80 27.44 3.55
N GLN A 54 -2.97 26.88 3.83
CA GLN A 54 -3.21 25.97 4.94
C GLN A 54 -2.20 24.82 4.79
N THR A 55 -1.17 24.91 5.62
CA THR A 55 -0.03 24.01 5.66
C THR A 55 -0.53 22.68 6.20
N SER A 56 -0.93 21.78 5.30
CA SER A 56 -1.17 20.37 5.62
C SER A 56 0.11 19.53 5.57
N SER A 57 1.27 20.14 5.37
CA SER A 57 2.55 19.46 5.08
C SER A 57 3.27 18.89 6.31
N SER A 58 2.81 19.13 7.54
CA SER A 58 3.58 18.74 8.73
C SER A 58 3.59 17.23 9.00
N ASN A 59 2.48 16.54 8.68
CA ASN A 59 2.34 15.11 9.01
C ASN A 59 2.82 14.19 7.88
N SER A 60 2.70 14.60 6.61
CA SER A 60 3.19 13.81 5.47
C SER A 60 4.71 13.64 5.52
N ASP A 61 5.43 14.72 5.84
CA ASP A 61 6.89 14.76 5.76
C ASP A 61 7.55 14.02 6.95
N ALA A 62 6.95 14.11 8.13
CA ALA A 62 7.39 13.36 9.32
C ALA A 62 7.17 11.84 9.14
N SER A 63 6.02 11.45 8.58
CA SER A 63 5.70 10.05 8.30
C SER A 63 6.60 9.48 7.22
N ALA A 64 6.85 10.23 6.14
CA ALA A 64 7.78 9.86 5.09
C ALA A 64 9.19 9.65 5.65
N THR A 65 9.66 10.57 6.49
CA THR A 65 10.98 10.45 7.16
C THR A 65 11.06 9.19 8.02
N THR A 66 10.02 8.90 8.80
CA THR A 66 9.98 7.72 9.68
C THR A 66 9.93 6.42 8.89
N PHE A 67 9.12 6.37 7.82
CA PHE A 67 9.06 5.22 6.91
C PHE A 67 10.42 4.97 6.23
N ASN A 68 11.07 6.03 5.73
CA ASN A 68 12.36 5.95 5.06
C ASN A 68 13.50 5.50 6.00
N ALA A 69 13.33 5.67 7.31
CA ALA A 69 14.28 5.20 8.32
C ALA A 69 14.16 3.69 8.64
N LEU A 70 13.09 3.02 8.19
CA LEU A 70 12.93 1.58 8.36
C LEU A 70 13.96 0.80 7.53
N PRO A 71 14.36 -0.42 7.92
CA PRO A 71 15.17 -1.28 7.07
C PRO A 71 14.52 -1.48 5.70
N GLN A 72 15.31 -1.48 4.62
CA GLN A 72 14.79 -1.55 3.25
C GLN A 72 13.83 -2.74 3.03
N LYS A 73 14.16 -3.92 3.55
CA LYS A 73 13.28 -5.10 3.44
C LYS A 73 11.95 -4.94 4.17
N ILE A 74 11.90 -4.15 5.25
CA ILE A 74 10.65 -3.81 5.93
C ILE A 74 9.82 -2.84 5.09
N GLN A 75 10.45 -1.82 4.49
CA GLN A 75 9.76 -0.91 3.56
C GLN A 75 9.11 -1.67 2.39
N LEU A 76 9.86 -2.60 1.79
CA LEU A 76 9.38 -3.45 0.71
C LEU A 76 8.27 -4.42 1.15
N ALA A 77 8.38 -4.99 2.36
CA ALA A 77 7.30 -5.80 2.94
C ALA A 77 6.03 -5.00 3.19
N LEU A 78 6.14 -3.75 3.64
CA LEU A 78 5.01 -2.85 3.80
C LEU A 78 4.35 -2.47 2.47
N LEU A 79 5.14 -2.28 1.42
CA LEU A 79 4.60 -2.08 0.07
C LEU A 79 3.80 -3.31 -0.36
N ALA A 80 4.37 -4.51 -0.25
CA ALA A 80 3.73 -5.77 -0.64
C ALA A 80 2.54 -6.18 0.24
N TYR A 81 2.50 -5.74 1.51
CA TYR A 81 1.46 -6.10 2.46
C TYR A 81 0.06 -5.74 1.92
N GLN A 82 -0.84 -6.73 1.94
CA GLN A 82 -2.19 -6.71 1.34
C GLN A 82 -2.26 -6.54 -0.19
N GLU A 83 -1.14 -6.40 -0.89
CA GLU A 83 -1.10 -6.37 -2.36
C GLU A 83 -0.76 -7.75 -2.95
N LEU A 84 0.06 -8.50 -2.24
CA LEU A 84 0.50 -9.83 -2.65
C LEU A 84 0.11 -10.85 -1.59
N PRO A 85 -0.19 -12.10 -2.02
CA PRO A 85 -0.50 -13.17 -1.08
C PRO A 85 0.68 -13.41 -0.13
N SER A 86 0.37 -13.76 1.11
CA SER A 86 1.31 -14.06 2.19
C SER A 86 1.12 -15.50 2.66
N ASP A 87 2.22 -16.23 2.79
CA ASP A 87 2.25 -17.59 3.37
C ASP A 87 2.48 -17.56 4.89
N TYR A 88 2.39 -16.38 5.52
CA TYR A 88 2.50 -16.25 6.97
C TYR A 88 1.48 -17.17 7.67
N GLY A 89 1.97 -18.01 8.58
CA GLY A 89 1.14 -18.97 9.32
C GLY A 89 0.68 -20.20 8.53
N THR A 90 1.02 -20.35 7.24
CA THR A 90 0.59 -21.49 6.41
C THR A 90 1.61 -22.63 6.37
N GLY A 91 2.85 -22.38 6.82
CA GLY A 91 3.97 -23.33 6.74
C GLY A 91 4.58 -23.47 5.33
N ARG A 92 4.07 -22.71 4.35
CA ARG A 92 4.64 -22.61 3.00
C ARG A 92 5.69 -21.49 2.94
N LYS A 93 6.50 -21.50 1.89
CA LYS A 93 7.49 -20.46 1.64
C LYS A 93 7.18 -19.77 0.32
N SER A 94 6.82 -18.49 0.42
CA SER A 94 6.80 -17.55 -0.68
C SER A 94 8.18 -16.90 -0.79
N THR A 95 8.63 -16.59 -1.99
CA THR A 95 9.78 -15.71 -2.20
C THR A 95 9.30 -14.48 -2.96
N TYR A 96 9.64 -13.29 -2.45
CA TYR A 96 9.26 -12.02 -3.07
C TYR A 96 10.47 -11.46 -3.81
N ASN A 97 10.53 -11.71 -5.12
CA ASN A 97 11.58 -11.16 -5.97
C ASN A 97 11.33 -9.67 -6.17
N VAL A 98 12.35 -8.85 -5.91
CA VAL A 98 12.28 -7.40 -6.01
C VAL A 98 13.08 -6.91 -7.21
N TYR A 99 12.46 -6.09 -8.07
CA TYR A 99 13.06 -5.48 -9.26
C TYR A 99 12.94 -3.96 -9.14
N MET A 100 14.08 -3.25 -9.12
CA MET A 100 14.16 -1.79 -8.99
C MET A 100 15.13 -1.19 -10.01
N GLY A 101 15.31 -1.84 -11.16
CA GLY A 101 16.21 -1.38 -12.22
C GLY A 101 15.73 -0.08 -12.91
N ASP A 102 14.43 0.20 -12.86
CA ASP A 102 13.85 1.43 -13.41
C ASP A 102 13.71 2.49 -12.32
N LYS A 103 14.09 3.73 -12.64
CA LYS A 103 14.03 4.85 -11.70
C LYS A 103 12.62 5.02 -11.13
N ASP A 104 12.53 5.12 -9.80
CA ASP A 104 11.31 5.36 -9.02
C ASP A 104 10.26 4.24 -9.14
N LYS A 105 10.63 3.08 -9.68
CA LYS A 105 9.76 1.91 -9.87
C LYS A 105 10.26 0.74 -9.05
N ILE A 106 9.33 0.05 -8.40
CA ILE A 106 9.59 -1.17 -7.65
C ILE A 106 8.57 -2.20 -8.11
N VAL A 107 8.99 -3.29 -8.73
CA VAL A 107 8.13 -4.44 -8.95
C VAL A 107 8.44 -5.50 -7.92
N ILE A 108 7.42 -5.97 -7.21
CA ILE A 108 7.53 -7.11 -6.31
C ILE A 108 6.73 -8.25 -6.93
N ASN A 109 7.39 -9.38 -7.15
CA ASN A 109 6.80 -10.58 -7.70
C ASN A 109 6.87 -11.73 -6.68
N ASN A 110 5.72 -12.22 -6.24
CA ASN A 110 5.63 -13.38 -5.36
C ASN A 110 5.75 -14.67 -6.19
N THR A 111 6.89 -15.35 -6.07
CA THR A 111 7.07 -16.72 -6.55
C THR A 111 6.83 -17.66 -5.38
N SER A 112 5.58 -18.09 -5.18
CA SER A 112 5.26 -19.10 -4.17
C SER A 112 5.56 -20.51 -4.69
N ALA A 113 5.92 -21.43 -3.77
CA ALA A 113 6.26 -22.81 -4.11
C ALA A 113 5.04 -23.71 -4.46
N SER A 114 3.82 -23.16 -4.57
CA SER A 114 2.62 -23.97 -4.85
C SER A 114 2.47 -24.22 -6.37
N PRO A 115 2.20 -25.48 -6.81
CA PRO A 115 1.88 -25.77 -8.20
C PRO A 115 0.59 -25.03 -8.58
N GLY A 116 0.70 -24.07 -9.50
CA GLY A 116 -0.36 -23.13 -9.88
C GLY A 116 0.04 -21.65 -9.82
N ALA A 117 1.19 -21.31 -9.22
CA ALA A 117 1.74 -19.95 -9.11
C ALA A 117 2.39 -19.45 -10.42
N GLY A 118 1.68 -19.61 -11.54
CA GLY A 118 2.24 -19.53 -12.89
C GLY A 118 1.96 -18.25 -13.67
N ASP A 119 1.13 -17.33 -13.18
CA ASP A 119 0.95 -16.05 -13.87
C ASP A 119 1.75 -14.93 -13.21
N ALA A 120 2.44 -14.16 -14.04
CA ALA A 120 3.04 -12.91 -13.60
C ALA A 120 1.97 -11.88 -13.21
N VAL A 121 0.72 -12.04 -13.67
CA VAL A 121 -0.37 -11.07 -13.53
C VAL A 121 -0.95 -11.04 -12.12
N ALA A 122 -1.31 -12.18 -11.53
CA ALA A 122 -1.87 -12.21 -10.17
C ALA A 122 -0.80 -12.13 -9.07
N HIS A 123 0.48 -12.30 -9.44
CA HIS A 123 1.58 -12.39 -8.50
C HIS A 123 2.59 -11.25 -8.59
N SER A 124 2.31 -10.19 -9.36
CA SER A 124 3.20 -9.03 -9.46
C SER A 124 2.48 -7.72 -9.27
N VAL A 125 3.11 -6.83 -8.51
CA VAL A 125 2.61 -5.48 -8.26
C VAL A 125 3.73 -4.48 -8.52
N LEU A 126 3.40 -3.41 -9.23
CA LEU A 126 4.27 -2.28 -9.47
C LEU A 126 3.93 -1.16 -8.48
N PHE A 127 4.95 -0.66 -7.80
CA PHE A 127 4.90 0.52 -6.96
C PHE A 127 5.71 1.64 -7.65
N THR A 128 5.11 2.82 -7.76
CA THR A 128 5.81 4.04 -8.19
C THR A 128 5.97 4.97 -7.01
N ASP A 129 7.21 5.30 -6.65
CA ASP A 129 7.49 6.33 -5.64
C ASP A 129 7.16 7.71 -6.20
N ASN A 130 6.25 8.42 -5.53
CA ASN A 130 5.83 9.77 -5.92
C ASN A 130 6.71 10.87 -5.29
N HIS A 131 7.74 10.51 -4.49
CA HIS A 131 8.68 11.40 -3.80
C HIS A 131 8.05 12.38 -2.81
N ASN A 132 6.86 12.05 -2.30
CA ASN A 132 6.10 12.86 -1.35
C ASN A 132 5.53 12.02 -0.19
N GLY A 133 6.18 10.88 0.10
CA GLY A 133 5.70 9.94 1.11
C GLY A 133 4.49 9.12 0.66
N THR A 134 4.25 9.01 -0.66
CA THR A 134 3.19 8.17 -1.21
C THR A 134 3.71 7.29 -2.35
N PHE A 135 3.06 6.15 -2.54
CA PHE A 135 3.35 5.20 -3.61
C PHE A 135 2.08 4.92 -4.40
N THR A 136 2.16 5.07 -5.72
CA THR A 136 1.10 4.62 -6.62
C THR A 136 1.24 3.12 -6.83
N VAL A 137 0.15 2.38 -6.63
CA VAL A 137 0.11 0.92 -6.75
C VAL A 137 -0.62 0.53 -8.02
N SER A 138 0.04 -0.31 -8.82
CA SER A 138 -0.46 -0.79 -10.10
C SER A 138 -0.40 -2.31 -10.19
N GLY A 139 -1.47 -2.90 -10.70
CA GLY A 139 -1.54 -4.32 -11.03
C GLY A 139 -1.42 -4.52 -12.54
N ILE A 140 -1.14 -5.74 -12.97
CA ILE A 140 -1.19 -6.06 -14.40
C ILE A 140 -2.65 -6.28 -14.81
N GLN A 141 -3.05 -5.66 -15.91
CA GLN A 141 -4.30 -5.93 -16.62
C GLN A 141 -3.96 -6.60 -17.95
N SER A 142 -4.77 -7.56 -18.39
CA SER A 142 -4.57 -8.26 -19.66
C SER A 142 -5.90 -8.55 -20.36
N THR A 143 -5.87 -8.64 -21.69
CA THR A 143 -6.99 -9.18 -22.49
C THR A 143 -6.86 -10.68 -22.74
N GLY A 144 -5.83 -11.35 -22.24
CA GLY A 144 -5.72 -12.80 -22.30
C GLY A 144 -6.89 -13.48 -21.59
N GLU A 145 -7.55 -14.43 -22.26
CA GLU A 145 -8.69 -15.16 -21.67
C GLU A 145 -8.26 -16.21 -20.60
N SER A 146 -6.96 -16.41 -20.43
CA SER A 146 -6.37 -17.29 -19.42
C SER A 146 -4.95 -16.85 -19.10
N ALA A 147 -4.44 -17.23 -17.92
CA ALA A 147 -3.06 -17.03 -17.48
C ALA A 147 -2.00 -17.40 -18.55
N ALA A 148 -2.24 -18.47 -19.32
CA ALA A 148 -1.30 -18.91 -20.37
C ALA A 148 -1.31 -18.02 -21.63
N ALA A 149 -2.37 -17.23 -21.83
CA ALA A 149 -2.52 -16.30 -22.93
C ALA A 149 -2.08 -14.87 -22.56
N GLU A 150 -1.75 -14.62 -21.29
CA GLU A 150 -1.23 -13.34 -20.83
C GLU A 150 0.24 -13.20 -21.26
N THR A 151 0.53 -12.12 -21.96
CA THR A 151 1.86 -11.80 -22.46
C THR A 151 2.12 -10.30 -22.32
N ALA A 152 3.36 -9.88 -22.50
CA ALA A 152 3.67 -8.45 -22.60
C ALA A 152 2.92 -7.74 -23.74
N ALA A 153 2.54 -8.44 -24.81
CA ALA A 153 1.89 -7.84 -25.98
C ALA A 153 0.40 -7.49 -25.75
N ASN A 154 -0.23 -8.06 -24.73
CA ASN A 154 -1.66 -7.85 -24.44
C ASN A 154 -1.92 -7.46 -22.98
N SER A 155 -0.87 -7.04 -22.26
CA SER A 155 -0.94 -6.68 -20.85
C SER A 155 -0.41 -5.28 -20.59
N TYR A 156 -0.79 -4.63 -19.49
CA TYR A 156 -0.29 -3.31 -19.12
C TYR A 156 -0.46 -3.07 -17.62
N TRP A 157 0.32 -2.15 -17.06
CA TRP A 157 0.19 -1.72 -15.68
C TRP A 157 -0.98 -0.75 -15.54
N SER A 158 -1.93 -1.06 -14.66
CA SER A 158 -3.06 -0.18 -14.34
C SER A 158 -3.03 0.20 -12.86
N ALA A 159 -2.93 1.50 -12.60
CA ALA A 159 -2.98 2.03 -11.24
C ALA A 159 -4.38 1.85 -10.64
N TYR A 160 -4.45 1.35 -9.41
CA TYR A 160 -5.72 1.12 -8.73
C TYR A 160 -5.81 1.75 -7.35
N LYS A 161 -4.68 2.15 -6.73
CA LYS A 161 -4.67 2.91 -5.47
C LYS A 161 -3.36 3.63 -5.20
N THR A 162 -3.35 4.41 -4.13
CA THR A 162 -2.17 5.06 -3.56
C THR A 162 -2.02 4.65 -2.10
N LYS A 163 -0.81 4.27 -1.69
CA LYS A 163 -0.44 4.03 -0.28
C LYS A 163 0.36 5.21 0.24
N THR A 164 0.10 5.64 1.47
CA THR A 164 0.88 6.68 2.15
C THR A 164 1.85 6.07 3.16
N ALA A 165 2.93 6.79 3.47
CA ALA A 165 3.88 6.41 4.50
C ALA A 165 3.20 6.22 5.86
N GLN A 166 2.22 7.07 6.20
CA GLN A 166 1.45 6.92 7.44
C GLN A 166 0.67 5.61 7.48
N GLN A 167 -0.06 5.27 6.41
CA GLN A 167 -0.79 4.00 6.34
C GLN A 167 0.15 2.80 6.50
N MET A 168 1.31 2.82 5.84
CA MET A 168 2.30 1.76 5.98
C MET A 168 2.90 1.69 7.39
N LEU A 169 3.08 2.82 8.08
CA LEU A 169 3.51 2.82 9.47
C LEU A 169 2.43 2.27 10.41
N ASP A 170 1.16 2.59 10.16
CA ASP A 170 0.02 2.06 10.90
C ASP A 170 -0.10 0.55 10.73
N ASP A 171 0.08 0.05 9.49
CA ASP A 171 0.16 -1.38 9.17
C ASP A 171 1.31 -2.04 9.94
N TYR A 172 2.48 -1.39 10.00
CA TYR A 172 3.63 -1.92 10.73
C TYR A 172 3.37 -2.09 12.22
N GLN A 173 2.65 -1.16 12.86
CA GLN A 173 2.32 -1.29 14.28
C GLN A 173 1.31 -2.42 14.53
N GLN A 174 0.34 -2.60 13.63
CA GLN A 174 -0.73 -3.58 13.79
C GLN A 174 -0.31 -4.99 13.39
N HIS A 175 0.59 -5.13 12.42
CA HIS A 175 0.94 -6.41 11.78
C HIS A 175 2.44 -6.73 11.82
N LYS A 176 3.14 -6.20 12.83
CA LYS A 176 4.60 -6.27 12.95
C LYS A 176 5.21 -7.65 12.73
N VAL A 177 4.59 -8.70 13.28
CA VAL A 177 5.10 -10.08 13.19
C VAL A 177 5.03 -10.60 11.75
N GLU A 178 3.89 -10.41 11.09
CA GLU A 178 3.70 -10.82 9.70
C GLU A 178 4.62 -10.02 8.76
N ILE A 179 4.71 -8.71 8.95
CA ILE A 179 5.57 -7.86 8.13
C ILE A 179 7.05 -8.23 8.30
N ASN A 180 7.49 -8.53 9.53
CA ASN A 180 8.83 -9.03 9.77
C ASN A 180 9.07 -10.38 9.08
N PHE A 181 8.09 -11.29 9.10
CA PHE A 181 8.15 -12.56 8.37
C PHE A 181 8.31 -12.32 6.86
N VAL A 182 7.42 -11.54 6.25
CA VAL A 182 7.46 -11.21 4.82
C VAL A 182 8.78 -10.52 4.45
N SER A 183 9.30 -9.65 5.30
CA SER A 183 10.60 -8.99 5.09
C SER A 183 11.77 -9.99 5.04
N GLY A 184 11.67 -11.10 5.77
CA GLY A 184 12.66 -12.20 5.71
C GLY A 184 12.68 -12.90 4.35
N GLU A 185 11.53 -12.94 3.67
CA GLU A 185 11.32 -13.61 2.39
C GLU A 185 11.55 -12.70 1.17
N MET A 186 11.91 -11.42 1.38
CA MET A 186 12.27 -10.48 0.32
C MET A 186 13.64 -10.83 -0.28
N ASP A 187 13.65 -11.14 -1.58
CA ASP A 187 14.86 -11.40 -2.34
C ASP A 187 15.26 -10.17 -3.17
N LEU A 188 16.41 -9.59 -2.81
CA LEU A 188 17.00 -8.42 -3.46
C LEU A 188 18.04 -8.80 -4.51
N SER A 189 18.25 -10.09 -4.82
CA SER A 189 19.23 -10.57 -5.80
C SER A 189 19.00 -10.01 -7.21
N LYS A 190 17.77 -9.58 -7.52
CA LYS A 190 17.36 -8.99 -8.80
C LYS A 190 17.08 -7.49 -8.73
N SER A 191 17.38 -6.85 -7.60
CA SER A 191 17.01 -5.45 -7.34
C SER A 191 17.56 -4.45 -8.35
N ASN A 192 18.71 -4.73 -8.96
CA ASN A 192 19.31 -3.89 -9.99
C ASN A 192 18.83 -4.19 -11.43
N GLN A 193 17.84 -5.08 -11.60
CA GLN A 193 17.32 -5.49 -12.89
C GLN A 193 15.96 -4.85 -13.16
N ALA A 194 15.66 -4.60 -14.43
CA ALA A 194 14.31 -4.31 -14.88
C ALA A 194 13.43 -5.57 -14.72
N TYR A 195 12.12 -5.38 -14.55
CA TYR A 195 11.20 -6.51 -14.46
C TYR A 195 11.07 -7.19 -15.83
N PRO A 196 11.38 -8.50 -15.96
CA PRO A 196 11.55 -9.12 -17.27
C PRO A 196 10.25 -9.41 -18.02
N TYR A 197 9.11 -9.49 -17.32
CA TYR A 197 7.83 -9.89 -17.93
C TYR A 197 7.10 -8.72 -18.61
N LEU A 198 7.04 -7.54 -17.99
CA LEU A 198 6.28 -6.40 -18.47
C LEU A 198 7.02 -5.09 -18.18
N PRO A 199 7.39 -4.29 -19.19
CA PRO A 199 8.06 -3.00 -18.97
C PRO A 199 7.27 -2.08 -18.04
N THR A 200 7.93 -1.43 -17.09
CA THR A 200 7.26 -0.56 -16.10
C THR A 200 6.66 0.72 -16.71
N SER A 201 7.07 1.07 -17.93
CA SER A 201 6.52 2.17 -18.72
C SER A 201 5.23 1.82 -19.47
N GLN A 202 4.84 0.54 -19.54
CA GLN A 202 3.69 0.09 -20.31
C GLN A 202 2.41 0.24 -19.48
N THR A 203 1.87 1.47 -19.43
CA THR A 203 0.71 1.83 -18.58
C THR A 203 -0.61 1.92 -19.35
N SER A 204 -0.64 1.42 -20.58
CA SER A 204 -1.84 1.34 -21.43
C SER A 204 -1.76 0.09 -22.31
N MET A 205 -2.92 -0.39 -22.77
CA MET A 205 -2.99 -1.52 -23.70
C MET A 205 -2.10 -1.26 -24.93
N PRO A 206 -1.21 -2.20 -25.30
CA PRO A 206 -0.47 -2.11 -26.55
C PRO A 206 -1.42 -2.14 -27.75
N ASN A 207 -1.12 -1.32 -28.76
CA ASN A 207 -1.85 -1.28 -30.02
C ASN A 207 -1.32 -2.32 -31.02
#